data_AF-A0A8T3CLY5-F1
#
_entry.id   AF-A0A8T3CLY5-F1
#
_cell.length_a   1.000
_cell.length_b   1.000
_cell.length_c   1.000
_cell.angle_alpha   90.00
_cell.angle_beta   90.00
_cell.angle_gamma   90.00
#
_symmetry.space_group_name_H-M   'P 1'
#
loop_
_entity.id
_entity.type
_entity.pdbx_description
1 polymer ?
#
loop_
_entity_poly.entity_id
_entity_poly.type
_entity_poly.pdbx_seq_one_letter_code
_entity_poly.pdbx_strand_id
1 'polypeptide(L)'
;MQIDGRMAKYWLPWLVGMPSETTMAICSMIFGGVFEKFPKLKVCFAHGGGSFPYTVGRIEHGFQVRPDLCAVDSKINPRKYLGSFYTDSLVHDPLALKLLVEVVGKDKVMLGTDYPFPLGELEPGSLIKSMDDFDNTLKDKLLAGNALEFLGLKRSQFE
;
A
#
# COMPACT_ATOMS: atom_id res chain seq x y z
N MET A 1 12.04 -1.85 -17.82
CA MET A 1 12.21 -0.61 -17.05
C MET A 1 13.22 0.24 -17.80
N GLN A 2 12.90 1.52 -18.08
CA GLN A 2 13.82 2.38 -18.83
C GLN A 2 15.15 2.51 -18.08
N ILE A 3 16.23 2.17 -18.77
CA ILE A 3 17.62 2.24 -18.28
C ILE A 3 18.33 3.52 -18.72
N ASP A 4 17.58 4.43 -19.32
CA ASP A 4 17.97 5.77 -19.74
C ASP A 4 17.20 6.85 -18.95
N GLY A 5 17.56 8.11 -19.17
CA GLY A 5 16.88 9.25 -18.53
C GLY A 5 17.30 9.52 -17.07
N ARG A 6 16.45 10.27 -16.36
CA ARG A 6 16.76 10.88 -15.04
C ARG A 6 17.11 9.85 -13.96
N MET A 7 16.61 8.61 -14.08
CA MET A 7 16.79 7.55 -13.09
C MET A 7 17.78 6.46 -13.54
N ALA A 8 18.58 6.67 -14.59
CA ALA A 8 19.44 5.62 -15.16
C ALA A 8 20.53 5.05 -14.22
N LYS A 9 20.82 5.72 -13.10
CA LYS A 9 21.90 5.34 -12.16
C LYS A 9 21.36 4.95 -10.78
N TYR A 10 22.22 4.29 -9.99
CA TYR A 10 21.98 3.96 -8.57
C TYR A 10 20.70 3.18 -8.27
N TRP A 11 20.22 2.40 -9.25
CA TRP A 11 19.00 1.60 -9.12
C TRP A 11 17.74 2.44 -8.80
N LEU A 12 17.78 3.76 -9.06
CA LEU A 12 16.68 4.69 -8.81
C LEU A 12 15.33 4.31 -9.44
N PRO A 13 15.24 3.57 -10.57
CA PRO A 13 13.94 3.16 -11.09
C PRO A 13 13.20 2.23 -10.13
N TRP A 14 13.92 1.44 -9.32
CA TRP A 14 13.35 0.63 -8.25
C TRP A 14 13.19 1.42 -6.96
N LEU A 15 14.23 2.16 -6.55
CA LEU A 15 14.25 2.81 -5.23
C LEU A 15 13.37 4.06 -5.12
N VAL A 16 13.07 4.71 -6.25
CA VAL A 16 12.27 5.95 -6.32
C VAL A 16 11.12 5.82 -7.32
N GLY A 17 11.41 5.28 -8.51
CA GLY A 17 10.44 5.13 -9.59
C GLY A 17 9.25 4.27 -9.17
N MET A 18 9.48 3.01 -8.79
CA MET A 18 8.41 2.09 -8.38
C MET A 18 7.53 2.64 -7.24
N PRO A 19 8.06 3.16 -6.11
CA PRO A 19 7.22 3.78 -5.08
C PRO A 19 6.41 4.99 -5.58
N SER A 20 6.97 5.78 -6.49
CA SER A 20 6.28 6.94 -7.08
C SER A 20 5.14 6.53 -8.01
N GLU A 21 5.37 5.50 -8.84
CA GLU A 21 4.36 4.92 -9.72
C GLU A 21 3.19 4.33 -8.93
N THR A 22 3.46 3.61 -7.84
CA THR A 22 2.38 3.10 -6.98
C THR A 22 1.55 4.22 -6.37
N THR A 23 2.18 5.28 -5.85
CA THR A 23 1.45 6.45 -5.33
C THR A 23 0.60 7.11 -6.42
N MET A 24 1.15 7.25 -7.63
CA MET A 24 0.41 7.78 -8.78
C MET A 24 -0.80 6.90 -9.14
N ALA A 25 -0.65 5.57 -9.11
CA ALA A 25 -1.74 4.64 -9.38
C ALA A 25 -2.87 4.76 -8.33
N ILE A 26 -2.52 4.82 -7.04
CA ILE A 26 -3.49 5.02 -5.95
C ILE A 26 -4.25 6.34 -6.16
N CYS A 27 -3.53 7.45 -6.35
CA CYS A 27 -4.13 8.76 -6.60
C CYS A 27 -5.03 8.76 -7.83
N SER A 28 -4.63 8.11 -8.91
CA SER A 28 -5.42 8.03 -10.14
C SER A 28 -6.73 7.28 -9.93
N MET A 29 -6.71 6.18 -9.17
CA MET A 29 -7.93 5.44 -8.84
C MET A 29 -8.86 6.22 -7.90
N ILE A 30 -8.30 6.93 -6.92
CA ILE A 30 -9.05 7.78 -5.99
C ILE A 30 -9.70 8.95 -6.75
N PHE A 31 -8.89 9.77 -7.43
CA PHE A 31 -9.38 10.97 -8.10
C PHE A 31 -10.29 10.65 -9.29
N GLY A 32 -10.04 9.54 -10.00
CA GLY A 32 -10.90 9.05 -11.08
C GLY A 32 -12.22 8.40 -10.61
N GLY A 33 -12.46 8.33 -9.30
CA GLY A 33 -13.68 7.79 -8.70
C GLY A 33 -13.86 6.28 -8.93
N VAL A 34 -12.77 5.52 -9.09
CA VAL A 34 -12.84 4.08 -9.37
C VAL A 34 -13.48 3.34 -8.19
N PHE A 35 -13.09 3.68 -6.96
CA PHE A 35 -13.65 3.05 -5.76
C PHE A 35 -15.12 3.43 -5.50
N GLU A 36 -15.61 4.57 -6.02
CA GLU A 36 -17.03 4.94 -5.97
C GLU A 36 -17.85 4.09 -6.94
N LYS A 37 -17.33 3.91 -8.16
CA LYS A 37 -18.00 3.15 -9.23
C LYS A 37 -18.00 1.66 -8.93
N PHE A 38 -16.97 1.17 -8.26
CA PHE A 38 -16.79 -0.26 -7.97
C PHE A 38 -16.50 -0.51 -6.47
N PRO A 39 -17.49 -0.30 -5.58
CA PRO A 39 -17.28 -0.35 -4.12
C PRO A 39 -16.95 -1.76 -3.58
N LYS A 40 -17.13 -2.81 -4.38
CA LYS A 40 -16.78 -4.19 -4.03
C LYS A 40 -15.46 -4.66 -4.65
N LEU A 41 -14.80 -3.82 -5.44
CA LEU A 41 -13.54 -4.16 -6.07
C LEU A 41 -12.46 -4.29 -4.99
N LYS A 42 -11.74 -5.41 -5.00
CA LYS A 42 -10.59 -5.62 -4.13
C LYS A 42 -9.32 -5.30 -4.91
N VAL A 43 -8.57 -4.31 -4.44
CA VAL A 43 -7.29 -3.90 -5.03
C VAL A 43 -6.22 -3.95 -3.96
N CYS A 44 -5.05 -4.50 -4.31
CA CYS A 44 -3.86 -4.50 -3.48
C CYS A 44 -2.71 -3.81 -4.23
N PHE A 45 -2.02 -2.89 -3.57
CA PHE A 45 -0.86 -2.20 -4.12
C PHE A 45 0.44 -2.72 -3.50
N ALA A 46 1.46 -2.89 -4.34
CA ALA A 46 2.76 -3.39 -3.92
C ALA A 46 3.58 -2.35 -3.12
N HIS A 47 4.58 -2.83 -2.39
CA HIS A 47 5.58 -2.05 -1.65
C HIS A 47 4.96 -1.05 -0.66
N GLY A 48 3.99 -1.50 0.14
CA GLY A 48 3.29 -0.66 1.11
C GLY A 48 2.49 0.50 0.50
N GLY A 49 2.11 0.41 -0.78
CA GLY A 49 1.50 1.54 -1.48
C GLY A 49 2.49 2.63 -1.89
N GLY A 50 3.78 2.31 -1.95
CA GLY A 50 4.85 3.22 -2.33
C GLY A 50 5.01 4.36 -1.31
N SER A 51 5.00 5.60 -1.79
CA SER A 51 5.10 6.78 -0.93
C SER A 51 3.75 7.32 -0.44
N PHE A 52 2.63 6.68 -0.80
CA PHE A 52 1.28 7.16 -0.48
C PHE A 52 1.03 7.29 1.02
N PRO A 53 1.36 6.31 1.90
CA PRO A 53 1.08 6.44 3.34
C PRO A 53 1.72 7.67 3.97
N TYR A 54 2.95 7.99 3.55
CA TYR A 54 3.68 9.16 4.03
C TYR A 54 3.12 10.48 3.45
N THR A 55 2.70 10.46 2.18
CA THR A 55 2.31 11.69 1.46
C THR A 55 0.82 11.99 1.48
N VAL A 56 -0.03 11.11 2.04
CA VAL A 56 -1.49 11.25 2.03
C VAL A 56 -1.99 12.59 2.60
N GLY A 57 -1.31 13.13 3.62
CA GLY A 57 -1.66 14.45 4.17
C GLY A 57 -1.48 15.59 3.16
N ARG A 58 -0.41 15.54 2.34
CA ARG A 58 -0.19 16.50 1.25
C ARG A 58 -1.22 16.33 0.13
N ILE A 59 -1.55 15.09 -0.21
CA ILE A 59 -2.53 14.74 -1.25
C ILE A 59 -3.92 15.26 -0.87
N GLU A 60 -4.36 15.00 0.37
CA GLU A 60 -5.62 15.53 0.90
C GLU A 60 -5.64 17.06 0.88
N HIS A 61 -4.59 17.71 1.39
CA HIS A 61 -4.53 19.16 1.41
C HIS A 61 -4.61 19.73 -0.01
N GLY A 62 -3.88 19.16 -0.97
CA GLY A 62 -3.93 19.53 -2.38
C GLY A 62 -5.33 19.41 -2.98
N PHE A 63 -6.04 18.32 -2.67
CA PHE A 63 -7.43 18.12 -3.10
C PHE A 63 -8.37 19.23 -2.58
N GLN A 64 -8.19 19.65 -1.32
CA GLN A 64 -9.00 20.69 -0.70
C GLN A 64 -8.71 22.09 -1.24
N VAL A 65 -7.44 22.42 -1.50
CA VAL A 65 -7.06 23.77 -1.95
C VAL A 65 -7.18 23.96 -3.47
N ARG A 66 -7.16 22.87 -4.26
CA ARG A 66 -7.31 22.90 -5.72
C ARG A 66 -8.34 21.89 -6.21
N PRO A 67 -9.61 21.98 -5.75
CA PRO A 67 -10.68 21.09 -6.22
C PRO A 67 -10.95 21.25 -7.71
N ASP A 68 -10.62 22.40 -8.31
CA ASP A 68 -10.65 22.64 -9.74
C ASP A 68 -9.73 21.71 -10.55
N LEU A 69 -8.67 21.17 -9.92
CA LEU A 69 -7.73 20.22 -10.53
C LEU A 69 -7.91 18.79 -10.04
N CYS A 70 -8.20 18.61 -8.75
CA CYS A 70 -8.16 17.29 -8.11
C CYS A 70 -9.54 16.65 -7.96
N ALA A 71 -10.59 17.47 -7.84
CA ALA A 71 -11.95 17.00 -7.64
C ALA A 71 -12.75 16.99 -8.95
N VAL A 72 -12.11 16.76 -10.10
CA VAL A 72 -12.77 16.86 -11.41
C VAL A 72 -13.74 15.69 -11.62
N ASP A 73 -13.26 14.46 -11.37
CA ASP A 73 -14.04 13.23 -11.56
C ASP A 73 -14.63 12.66 -10.25
N SER A 74 -13.97 12.88 -9.12
CA SER A 74 -14.44 12.50 -7.77
C SER A 74 -14.55 13.72 -6.87
N LYS A 75 -15.67 13.88 -6.18
CA LYS A 75 -15.86 14.96 -5.18
C LYS A 75 -15.54 14.52 -3.75
N ILE A 76 -15.20 13.25 -3.54
CA ILE A 76 -14.95 12.68 -2.22
C ILE A 76 -13.50 12.93 -1.84
N ASN A 77 -13.27 13.42 -0.61
CA ASN A 77 -11.93 13.61 -0.08
C ASN A 77 -11.13 12.27 -0.10
N PRO A 78 -9.89 12.25 -0.62
CA PRO A 78 -9.03 11.07 -0.68
C PRO A 78 -8.93 10.26 0.60
N ARG A 79 -8.93 10.91 1.78
CA ARG A 79 -8.90 10.23 3.07
C ARG A 79 -10.05 9.26 3.29
N LYS A 80 -11.22 9.49 2.68
CA LYS A 80 -12.39 8.62 2.82
C LYS A 80 -12.20 7.26 2.16
N TYR A 81 -11.19 7.12 1.29
CA TYR A 81 -10.83 5.84 0.67
C TYR A 81 -9.79 5.05 1.46
N LEU A 82 -9.23 5.59 2.55
CA LEU A 82 -8.43 4.79 3.47
C LEU A 82 -9.31 3.66 4.01
N GLY A 83 -8.87 2.41 3.82
CA GLY A 83 -9.67 1.22 4.10
C GLY A 83 -10.40 0.61 2.90
N SER A 84 -10.42 1.28 1.73
CA SER A 84 -11.08 0.79 0.51
C SER A 84 -10.17 -0.07 -0.39
N PHE A 85 -8.88 -0.10 -0.10
CA PHE A 85 -7.87 -0.91 -0.80
C PHE A 85 -6.89 -1.51 0.20
N TYR A 86 -6.11 -2.47 -0.27
CA TYR A 86 -5.07 -3.16 0.49
C TYR A 86 -3.68 -2.72 0.01
N THR A 87 -2.67 -2.97 0.84
CA THR A 87 -1.27 -2.96 0.42
C THR A 87 -0.57 -4.22 0.92
N ASP A 88 0.55 -4.59 0.31
CA ASP A 88 1.49 -5.48 0.98
C ASP A 88 2.20 -4.75 2.16
N SER A 89 3.01 -5.49 2.92
CA SER A 89 3.80 -5.00 4.04
C SER A 89 5.27 -4.73 3.70
N LEU A 90 5.64 -4.73 2.42
CA LEU A 90 7.04 -4.72 1.99
C LEU A 90 7.63 -3.30 2.03
N VAL A 91 8.03 -2.88 3.23
CA VAL A 91 8.54 -1.52 3.51
C VAL A 91 9.89 -1.50 4.23
N HIS A 92 10.44 -2.67 4.57
CA HIS A 92 11.77 -2.89 5.16
C HIS A 92 12.10 -2.26 6.52
N ASP A 93 11.31 -1.30 7.01
CA ASP A 93 11.58 -0.56 8.24
C ASP A 93 10.40 -0.64 9.24
N PRO A 94 10.66 -0.83 10.55
CA PRO A 94 9.61 -0.90 11.58
C PRO A 94 8.73 0.36 11.69
N LEU A 95 9.31 1.55 11.55
CA LEU A 95 8.56 2.80 11.63
C LEU A 95 7.69 2.99 10.37
N ALA A 96 8.22 2.59 9.21
CA ALA A 96 7.45 2.58 7.98
C ALA A 96 6.26 1.61 8.06
N LEU A 97 6.46 0.40 8.61
CA LEU A 97 5.37 -0.56 8.80
C LEU A 97 4.33 -0.06 9.81
N LYS A 98 4.76 0.58 10.90
CA LYS A 98 3.86 1.20 11.88
C LYS A 98 2.99 2.29 11.24
N LEU A 99 3.62 3.22 10.51
CA LEU A 99 2.92 4.27 9.78
C LEU A 99 1.94 3.68 8.75
N LEU A 100 2.38 2.65 8.02
CA LEU A 100 1.55 1.97 7.03
C LEU A 100 0.27 1.42 7.66
N VAL A 101 0.39 0.70 8.78
CA VAL A 101 -0.76 0.13 9.50
C VAL A 101 -1.67 1.24 10.06
N GLU A 102 -1.11 2.34 10.56
CA GLU A 102 -1.90 3.49 11.04
C GLU A 102 -2.68 4.20 9.93
N VAL A 103 -2.10 4.30 8.72
CA VAL A 103 -2.72 5.02 7.59
C VAL A 103 -3.67 4.15 6.78
N VAL A 104 -3.23 2.95 6.38
CA VAL A 104 -4.00 2.04 5.52
C VAL A 104 -5.00 1.22 6.33
N GLY A 105 -4.67 0.92 7.59
CA GLY A 105 -5.51 0.17 8.53
C GLY A 105 -5.08 -1.28 8.70
N LYS A 106 -5.20 -1.78 9.94
CA LYS A 106 -4.81 -3.14 10.35
C LYS A 106 -5.44 -4.28 9.54
N ASP A 107 -6.60 -4.05 8.94
CA ASP A 107 -7.37 -5.05 8.17
C ASP A 107 -7.08 -4.99 6.67
N LYS A 108 -6.06 -4.21 6.28
CA LYS A 108 -5.78 -3.85 4.87
C LYS A 108 -4.29 -3.94 4.50
N VAL A 109 -3.45 -4.40 5.43
CA VAL A 109 -2.02 -4.66 5.19
C VAL A 109 -1.77 -6.17 5.22
N MET A 110 -1.10 -6.70 4.19
CA MET A 110 -0.85 -8.15 4.03
C MET A 110 0.64 -8.42 3.85
N LEU A 111 1.14 -9.56 4.33
CA LEU A 111 2.50 -9.98 4.05
C LEU A 111 2.72 -10.12 2.54
N GLY A 112 3.76 -9.46 2.04
CA GLY A 112 4.32 -9.65 0.71
C GLY A 112 5.84 -9.54 0.79
N THR A 113 6.54 -10.36 0.01
CA THR A 113 8.00 -10.54 0.17
C THR A 113 8.81 -10.13 -1.05
N ASP A 114 8.17 -9.98 -2.22
CA ASP A 114 8.84 -9.82 -3.51
C ASP A 114 9.84 -10.96 -3.84
N TYR A 115 9.62 -12.15 -3.27
CA TYR A 115 10.36 -13.36 -3.65
C TYR A 115 10.17 -13.67 -5.15
N PRO A 116 11.22 -14.01 -5.93
CA PRO A 116 12.58 -14.34 -5.51
C PRO A 116 13.60 -13.20 -5.71
N PHE A 117 13.18 -11.93 -5.76
CA PHE A 117 14.09 -10.82 -6.05
C PHE A 117 14.95 -10.42 -4.85
N PRO A 118 16.20 -9.96 -5.08
CA PRO A 118 17.14 -9.64 -4.01
C PRO A 118 16.79 -8.38 -3.20
N LEU A 119 15.89 -7.53 -3.72
CA LEU A 119 15.38 -6.37 -2.99
C LEU A 119 14.26 -6.74 -2.01
N GLY A 120 13.68 -7.94 -2.14
CA GLY A 120 12.59 -8.43 -1.31
C GLY A 120 12.98 -8.69 0.14
N GLU A 121 11.99 -9.03 0.96
CA GLU A 121 12.22 -9.48 2.34
C GLU A 121 12.81 -10.90 2.32
N LEU A 122 14.09 -11.02 2.66
CA LEU A 122 14.84 -12.28 2.58
C LEU A 122 14.32 -13.35 3.55
N GLU A 123 13.86 -12.93 4.73
CA GLU A 123 13.26 -13.80 5.76
C GLU A 123 11.77 -13.47 5.89
N PRO A 124 10.86 -14.22 5.23
CA PRO A 124 9.45 -13.88 5.15
C PRO A 124 8.76 -13.63 6.49
N GLY A 125 8.20 -12.43 6.63
CA GLY A 125 7.47 -11.96 7.79
C GLY A 125 8.34 -11.65 9.00
N SER A 126 9.66 -11.63 8.86
CA SER A 126 10.59 -11.27 9.94
C SER A 126 10.31 -9.87 10.49
N LEU A 127 10.05 -8.90 9.62
CA LEU A 127 9.69 -7.54 10.02
C LEU A 127 8.40 -7.50 10.84
N ILE A 128 7.34 -8.18 10.39
CA ILE A 128 6.07 -8.22 11.14
C ILE A 128 6.26 -8.89 12.50
N LYS A 129 7.03 -9.99 12.55
CA LYS A 129 7.28 -10.74 13.79
C LYS A 129 8.07 -9.92 14.82
N SER A 130 8.99 -9.07 14.37
CA SER A 130 9.83 -8.23 15.24
C SER A 130 9.14 -6.97 15.78
N MET A 131 7.91 -6.65 15.33
CA MET A 131 7.14 -5.51 15.85
C MET A 131 6.63 -5.81 17.27
N ASP A 132 7.34 -5.34 18.30
CA ASP A 132 6.94 -5.54 19.71
C ASP A 132 5.63 -4.82 20.07
N ASP A 133 5.36 -3.68 19.42
CA ASP A 133 4.13 -2.90 19.59
C ASP A 133 2.89 -3.59 18.98
N PHE A 134 3.06 -4.66 18.21
CA PHE A 134 1.97 -5.38 17.57
C PHE A 134 1.61 -6.64 18.36
N ASP A 135 0.34 -6.73 18.79
CA ASP A 135 -0.15 -7.94 19.43
C ASP A 135 -0.24 -9.13 18.45
N ASN A 136 -0.38 -10.33 18.98
CA ASN A 136 -0.43 -11.56 18.17
C ASN A 136 -1.63 -11.58 17.20
N THR A 137 -2.73 -10.90 17.54
CA THR A 137 -3.92 -10.82 16.67
C THR A 137 -3.62 -9.97 15.44
N LEU A 138 -2.94 -8.84 15.63
CA LEU A 138 -2.50 -7.97 14.55
C LEU A 138 -1.45 -8.68 13.69
N LYS A 139 -0.46 -9.34 14.30
CA LYS A 139 0.54 -10.13 13.56
C LYS A 139 -0.12 -11.21 12.70
N ASP A 140 -1.09 -11.96 13.23
CA ASP A 140 -1.80 -12.98 12.44
C ASP A 140 -2.58 -12.39 11.25
N LYS A 141 -3.23 -11.23 11.45
CA LYS A 141 -3.91 -10.51 10.36
C LYS A 141 -2.96 -10.15 9.23
N LEU A 142 -1.82 -9.55 9.58
CA LEU A 142 -0.81 -9.14 8.59
C LEU A 142 -0.17 -10.36 7.92
N LEU A 143 0.18 -11.41 8.68
CA LEU A 143 0.85 -12.59 8.16
C LEU A 143 -0.04 -13.46 7.25
N ALA A 144 -1.34 -13.54 7.53
CA ALA A 144 -2.24 -14.42 6.75
C ALA A 144 -3.70 -13.97 6.70
N GLY A 145 -4.27 -13.48 7.81
CA GLY A 145 -5.71 -13.24 7.92
C GLY A 145 -6.27 -12.31 6.84
N ASN A 146 -5.57 -11.19 6.58
CA ASN A 146 -5.97 -10.21 5.58
C ASN A 146 -5.83 -10.76 4.16
N ALA A 147 -4.84 -11.61 3.89
CA ALA A 147 -4.65 -12.27 2.58
C ALA A 147 -5.78 -13.26 2.28
N LEU A 148 -6.20 -14.03 3.29
CA LEU A 148 -7.36 -14.92 3.16
C LEU A 148 -8.63 -14.14 2.85
N GLU A 149 -8.87 -13.02 3.55
CA GLU A 149 -10.02 -12.15 3.28
C GLU A 149 -9.94 -11.57 1.86
N PHE A 150 -8.80 -11.03 1.45
CA PHE A 150 -8.59 -10.44 0.13
C PHE A 150 -8.87 -11.46 -0.99
N LEU A 151 -8.24 -12.63 -0.91
CA LEU A 151 -8.35 -13.70 -1.91
C LEU A 151 -9.68 -14.47 -1.85
N GLY A 152 -10.49 -14.29 -0.80
CA GLY A 152 -11.72 -15.04 -0.61
C GLY A 152 -11.47 -16.52 -0.27
N LEU A 153 -10.37 -16.79 0.45
CA LEU A 153 -9.93 -18.13 0.82
C LEU A 153 -10.23 -18.41 2.30
N LYS A 154 -10.24 -19.69 2.67
CA LYS A 154 -10.45 -20.14 4.06
C LYS A 154 -9.15 -20.74 4.59
N ARG A 155 -8.84 -20.47 5.86
CA ARG A 155 -7.63 -21.01 6.51
C ARG A 155 -7.55 -22.54 6.42
N SER A 156 -8.68 -23.22 6.54
CA SER A 156 -8.81 -24.69 6.42
C SER A 156 -8.38 -25.29 5.08
N GLN A 157 -8.04 -24.48 4.08
CA GLN A 157 -7.47 -24.96 2.80
C GLN A 157 -5.96 -25.22 2.90
N PHE A 158 -5.31 -24.79 3.99
CA PHE A 158 -3.86 -24.83 4.18
C PHE A 158 -3.44 -25.47 5.51
N GLU A 159 -4.41 -26.02 6.25
CA GLU A 159 -4.23 -26.76 7.50
C GLU A 159 -4.34 -28.27 7.26
#